data_AF-A0A529KB80-F1
#
_entry.id   AF-A0A529KB80-F1
#
_cell.length_a   1.000
_cell.length_b   1.000
_cell.length_c   1.000
_cell.angle_alpha   90.00
_cell.angle_beta   90.00
_cell.angle_gamma   90.00
#
_symmetry.space_group_name_H-M   'P 1'
#
loop_
_entity.id
_entity.type
_entity.pdbx_description
1 polymer ?
#
loop_
_entity_poly.entity_id
_entity_poly.type
_entity_poly.pdbx_seq_one_letter_code
_entity_poly.pdbx_strand_id
1 'polypeptide(L)' 'MNQTMQSVDGTPPRWNRKEAEAIYGMPFNDLLFLAQTIHRQNFDRNRVQLSRLLSIKTGGCPEDCGYCSQSAHY' A
#
# COMPACT_ATOMS: atom_id res chain seq x y z
N MET A 1 5.49 -25.40 7.49
CA MET A 1 4.79 -24.23 8.08
C MET A 1 4.04 -23.48 6.98
N ASN A 2 3.02 -24.11 6.39
CA ASN A 2 2.17 -23.50 5.37
C ASN A 2 0.73 -23.89 5.72
N GLN A 3 0.04 -23.03 6.45
CA GLN A 3 -1.42 -23.09 6.51
C GLN A 3 -1.94 -22.11 5.47
N THR A 4 -2.25 -22.65 4.30
CA THR A 4 -3.09 -21.99 3.31
C THR A 4 -4.44 -21.68 3.96
N MET A 5 -4.65 -20.41 4.32
CA MET A 5 -5.97 -19.87 4.63
C MET A 5 -6.84 -19.98 3.39
N GLN A 6 -7.59 -21.07 3.30
CA GLN A 6 -8.65 -21.24 2.31
C GLN A 6 -9.95 -20.74 2.92
N SER A 7 -10.56 -19.76 2.26
CA SER A 7 -11.89 -19.25 2.58
C SER A 7 -12.96 -20.27 2.18
N VAL A 8 -13.84 -20.62 3.11
CA VAL A 8 -14.89 -21.65 2.95
C VAL A 8 -16.01 -21.23 1.98
N ASP A 9 -16.23 -19.92 1.77
CA ASP A 9 -17.40 -19.38 1.04
C ASP A 9 -17.06 -18.41 -0.11
N GLY A 10 -15.90 -18.54 -0.75
CA GLY A 10 -15.48 -17.65 -1.86
C GLY A 10 -15.21 -16.18 -1.46
N THR A 11 -15.35 -15.84 -0.18
CA THR A 11 -14.96 -14.53 0.36
C THR A 11 -13.46 -14.49 0.56
N PRO A 12 -12.71 -13.55 -0.04
CA PRO A 12 -11.27 -13.49 0.14
C PRO A 12 -10.91 -13.39 1.64
N PRO A 13 -9.86 -14.10 2.08
CA PRO A 13 -9.49 -14.13 3.49
C PRO A 13 -9.31 -12.71 4.03
N ARG A 14 -9.91 -12.44 5.19
CA ARG A 14 -9.70 -11.17 5.88
C ARG A 14 -8.32 -11.18 6.52
N TRP A 15 -7.49 -10.22 6.09
CA TRP A 15 -6.22 -9.96 6.73
C TRP A 15 -6.40 -9.53 8.18
N ASN A 16 -5.55 -10.05 9.07
CA ASN A 16 -5.46 -9.60 10.45
C ASN A 16 -4.13 -8.87 10.72
N ARG A 17 -4.06 -8.19 11.87
CA ARG A 17 -2.89 -7.40 12.25
C ARG A 17 -1.60 -8.21 12.29
N LYS A 18 -1.64 -9.45 12.82
CA LYS A 18 -0.45 -10.29 12.98
C LYS A 18 0.14 -10.67 11.63
N GLU A 19 -0.70 -10.93 10.64
CA GLU A 19 -0.25 -11.23 9.27
C GLU A 19 0.41 -10.02 8.62
N ALA A 20 -0.15 -8.83 8.80
CA ALA A 20 0.45 -7.59 8.30
C ALA A 20 1.80 -7.30 8.97
N GLU A 21 1.89 -7.49 10.30
CA GLU A 21 3.14 -7.37 11.06
C GLU A 21 4.21 -8.36 10.58
N ALA A 22 3.81 -9.60 10.25
CA ALA A 22 4.73 -10.60 9.72
C ALA A 22 5.32 -10.19 8.37
N ILE A 23 4.51 -9.61 7.46
CA ILE A 23 4.99 -9.09 6.17
C ILE A 23 5.93 -7.91 6.38
N TYR A 24 5.56 -6.96 7.26
CA TYR A 24 6.38 -5.80 7.58
C TYR A 24 7.74 -6.19 8.16
N GLY A 25 7.80 -7.26 8.95
CA GLY A 25 9.02 -7.80 9.55
C GLY A 25 9.86 -8.71 8.65
N MET A 26 9.48 -8.95 7.40
CA MET A 26 10.24 -9.81 6.48
C MET A 26 11.63 -9.22 6.16
N PRO A 27 12.64 -10.06 5.86
CA PRO A 27 13.89 -9.59 5.28
C PRO A 27 13.61 -8.79 4.00
N PHE A 28 14.17 -7.59 3.91
CA PHE A 28 13.80 -6.60 2.90
C PHE A 28 13.89 -7.12 1.46
N ASN A 29 14.97 -7.83 1.12
CA ASN A 29 15.17 -8.35 -0.24
C ASN A 29 14.20 -9.48 -0.60
N ASP A 30 13.83 -10.32 0.37
CA ASP A 30 12.83 -11.39 0.18
C ASP A 30 11.45 -10.78 -0.04
N LEU A 31 11.10 -9.75 0.74
CA LEU A 31 9.85 -9.00 0.59
C LEU A 31 9.76 -8.34 -0.79
N LEU A 32 10.84 -7.69 -1.26
CA LEU A 32 10.87 -7.09 -2.59
C LEU A 32 10.69 -8.14 -3.70
N PHE A 33 11.36 -9.28 -3.60
CA PHE A 33 11.24 -10.36 -4.59
C PHE A 33 9.81 -10.92 -4.64
N LEU A 34 9.20 -11.15 -3.48
CA LEU A 34 7.81 -11.58 -3.36
C LEU A 34 6.85 -10.55 -3.98
N ALA A 35 7.02 -9.27 -3.64
CA ALA A 35 6.18 -8.19 -4.16
C ALA A 35 6.26 -8.07 -5.68
N GLN A 36 7.47 -8.15 -6.25
CA GLN A 36 7.65 -8.15 -7.72
C GLN A 36 7.01 -9.37 -8.38
N THR A 37 7.13 -10.54 -7.76
CA THR A 37 6.51 -11.78 -8.26
C THR A 37 4.99 -11.63 -8.35
N ILE A 38 4.35 -11.17 -7.27
CA ILE A 38 2.90 -10.93 -7.23
C ILE A 38 2.49 -9.85 -8.24
N HIS A 39 3.25 -8.75 -8.33
CA HIS A 39 2.95 -7.68 -9.27
C HIS A 39 2.94 -8.18 -10.72
N ARG A 40 3.94 -8.98 -11.12
CA ARG A 40 4.05 -9.55 -12.48
C ARG A 40 2.98 -10.60 -12.81
N GLN A 41 2.36 -11.21 -11.81
CA GLN A 41 1.25 -12.15 -11.99
C GLN A 41 -0.08 -11.44 -12.24
N ASN A 42 -0.25 -10.22 -11.71
CA ASN A 42 -1.53 -9.51 -11.70
C ASN A 42 -1.57 -8.27 -12.59
N PHE A 43 -0.42 -7.73 -12.99
CA PHE A 43 -0.29 -6.52 -13.79
C PHE A 43 0.61 -6.72 -15.00
N ASP A 44 0.42 -5.88 -16.03
CA ASP A 44 1.34 -5.81 -17.16
C ASP A 44 2.72 -5.32 -16.70
N ARG A 45 3.73 -6.17 -16.92
CA ARG A 45 5.05 -6.14 -16.30
C ARG A 45 5.81 -4.82 -16.46
N ASN A 46 5.57 -4.11 -17.56
CA ASN A 46 6.31 -2.90 -17.91
C ASN A 46 5.37 -1.73 -18.21
N ARG A 47 4.13 -1.79 -17.72
CA ARG A 47 3.13 -0.73 -17.91
C ARG A 47 2.93 0.03 -16.61
N VAL A 48 2.97 1.35 -16.71
CA VAL A 48 2.74 2.27 -15.58
C VAL A 48 1.51 3.11 -15.87
N GLN A 49 0.69 3.35 -14.85
CA GLN A 49 -0.45 4.24 -14.91
C GLN A 49 -0.01 5.69 -14.67
N LEU A 50 -0.42 6.60 -15.55
CA LEU A 50 -0.09 8.02 -15.44
C LEU A 50 -1.31 8.82 -14.95
N SER A 51 -1.09 9.64 -13.92
CA SER A 51 -2.09 10.58 -13.36
C SER A 51 -1.53 11.99 -13.40
N ARG A 52 -2.39 12.99 -13.65
CA ARG A 52 -2.07 14.41 -13.47
C ARG A 52 -3.07 15.02 -12.49
N LEU A 53 -2.54 15.75 -11.52
CA LEU A 53 -3.33 16.51 -10.55
C LEU A 53 -2.96 17.99 -10.61
N LEU A 54 -3.90 18.84 -10.21
CA LEU A 54 -3.71 20.28 -10.05
C LEU A 54 -4.31 20.68 -8.71
N SER A 55 -3.55 21.44 -7.93
CA SER A 55 -4.06 22.05 -6.72
C SER A 55 -4.92 23.26 -7.10
N ILE A 56 -6.25 23.11 -7.05
CA ILE A 56 -7.19 24.18 -7.43
C ILE A 56 -7.11 25.38 -6.47
N LYS A 57 -6.72 25.13 -5.22
CA LYS A 57 -6.41 26.15 -4.21
C LYS A 57 -5.28 25.62 -3.34
N THR A 58 -4.25 26.44 -3.12
CA THR A 58 -3.05 26.06 -2.37
C THR A 58 -2.86 26.97 -1.16
N GLY A 59 -2.49 26.37 -0.03
CA GLY A 59 -2.12 27.07 1.20
C GLY A 59 -3.31 27.58 2.02
N GLY A 60 -3.00 28.12 3.21
CA GLY A 60 -4.00 28.61 4.16
C GLY A 60 -4.96 27.51 4.64
N CYS A 61 -4.49 26.26 4.67
CA CYS A 61 -5.28 25.11 5.09
C CYS A 61 -5.49 25.18 6.60
N PRO A 62 -6.74 25.19 7.11
CA PRO A 62 -7.03 25.35 8.53
C PRO A 62 -6.65 24.12 9.37
N GLU A 63 -6.46 22.96 8.74
CA GLU A 63 -6.04 21.72 9.40
C GLU A 63 -4.58 21.77 9.84
N ASP A 64 -4.30 21.13 10.98
CA ASP A 64 -2.98 21.04 11.60
C ASP A 64 -2.33 19.68 11.28
N CYS A 65 -2.11 19.42 10.00
CA CYS A 65 -1.41 18.21 9.57
C CYS A 65 0.10 18.44 9.65
N GLY A 66 0.79 17.81 10.60
CA GLY A 66 2.23 17.99 10.86
C GLY A 66 3.21 17.63 9.73
N TYR A 67 2.71 17.14 8.59
CA TYR A 67 3.50 16.85 7.39
C TYR A 67 3.11 17.73 6.19
N CYS A 68 2.03 18.50 6.27
CA CYS A 68 1.45 19.20 5.12
C CYS A 68 1.96 20.64 5.04
N SER A 69 2.71 20.97 4.00
CA SER A 69 3.22 22.33 3.74
C SER A 69 2.15 23.38 3.43
N GLN A 70 0.88 22.97 3.36
CA GLN A 70 -0.24 23.88 3.13
C GLN A 70 -0.94 24.30 4.42
N SER A 71 -0.67 23.62 5.53
CA SER A 71 -1.22 23.95 6.83
C SER A 71 -0.81 25.37 7.23
N ALA A 72 -1.76 26.14 7.75
CA ALA A 72 -1.51 27.50 8.22
C ALA A 72 -0.81 27.57 9.59
N HIS A 73 -0.53 26.41 10.20
CA HIS A 73 0.08 26.31 11.54
C HIS A 73 1.61 26.14 11.49
N TYR A 74 2.22 26.07 10.30
CA TYR A 74 3.68 25.87 10.08
C TYR A 74 4.27 26.86 9.08
#